data_AF-A0A1J6YBX7-F1
#
_entry.id   AF-A0A1J6YBX7-F1
#
_cell.length_a   1.000
_cell.length_b   1.000
_cell.length_c   1.000
_cell.angle_alpha   90.00
_cell.angle_beta   90.00
_cell.angle_gamma   90.00
#
_symmetry.space_group_name_H-M   'P 1'
#
loop_
_entity.id
_entity.type
_entity.pdbx_description
1 polymer ?
#
loop_
_entity_poly.entity_id
_entity_poly.type
_entity_poly.pdbx_seq_one_letter_code
_entity_poly.pdbx_strand_id
1 'polypeptide(L)' 'MVRDEPAPSLVEIVAETRQLLRHLDDVPWPQMDMRFYMHGYDELHLALERLLEAVAQELDASY' A
#
# COMPACT_ATOMS: atom_id res chain seq x y z
N MET A 1 -26.19 5.33 -5.99
CA MET A 1 -25.33 4.74 -7.04
C MET A 1 -23.99 4.44 -6.38
N VAL A 2 -23.76 3.19 -6.00
CA VAL A 2 -22.40 2.75 -5.60
C VAL A 2 -21.62 2.71 -6.91
N ARG A 3 -20.60 3.56 -7.03
CA ARG A 3 -19.68 3.46 -8.18
C ARG A 3 -18.99 2.10 -8.05
N ASP A 4 -19.23 1.24 -9.02
CA ASP A 4 -18.43 0.05 -9.29
C ASP A 4 -17.09 0.55 -9.85
N GLU A 5 -16.27 1.15 -8.98
CA GLU A 5 -14.89 1.47 -9.34
C GLU A 5 -14.16 0.12 -9.41
N PRO A 6 -13.58 -0.24 -10.57
CA PRO A 6 -12.85 -1.49 -10.68
C PRO A 6 -11.79 -1.52 -9.59
N ALA A 7 -11.70 -2.66 -8.88
CA ALA A 7 -10.67 -2.86 -7.89
C ALA A 7 -9.31 -2.50 -8.52
N PRO A 8 -8.45 -1.73 -7.83
CA PRO A 8 -7.19 -1.31 -8.39
C PRO A 8 -6.36 -2.52 -8.81
N SER A 9 -5.77 -2.46 -9.99
CA SER A 9 -4.96 -3.55 -10.55
C SER A 9 -3.72 -3.81 -9.68
N LEU A 10 -3.17 -5.02 -9.74
CA LEU A 10 -1.93 -5.36 -9.03
C LEU A 10 -0.80 -4.39 -9.37
N VAL A 11 -0.71 -3.93 -10.62
CA VAL A 11 0.29 -2.95 -11.07
C VAL A 11 0.13 -1.61 -10.36
N GLU A 12 -1.10 -1.12 -10.23
CA GLU A 12 -1.41 0.13 -9.51
C GLU A 12 -1.08 0.01 -8.03
N ILE A 13 -1.49 -1.09 -7.38
CA ILE A 13 -1.22 -1.32 -5.96
C ILE A 13 0.29 -1.40 -5.70
N VAL A 14 1.06 -2.10 -6.55
CA VAL A 14 2.52 -2.15 -6.45
C VAL A 14 3.14 -0.75 -6.63
N ALA A 15 2.62 0.06 -7.55
CA ALA A 15 3.10 1.43 -7.75
C ALA A 15 2.82 2.31 -6.53
N GLU A 16 1.63 2.20 -5.93
CA GLU A 16 1.24 2.91 -4.70
C GLU A 16 2.11 2.49 -3.52
N THR A 17 2.32 1.18 -3.29
CA THR A 17 3.19 0.68 -2.22
C THR A 17 4.62 1.21 -2.36
N ARG A 18 5.16 1.24 -3.58
CA ARG A 18 6.49 1.81 -3.85
C ARG A 18 6.55 3.33 -3.62
N GLN A 19 5.45 4.04 -3.85
CA GLN A 19 5.38 5.47 -3.56
C GLN A 19 5.33 5.71 -2.05
N LEU A 20 4.57 4.92 -1.30
CA LEU A 20 4.53 4.97 0.17
C LEU A 20 5.93 4.74 0.75
N LEU A 21 6.64 3.69 0.32
CA LEU A 21 7.99 3.41 0.79
C LEU A 21 8.94 4.59 0.56
N ARG A 22 8.93 5.16 -0.64
CA ARG A 22 9.73 6.37 -0.94
C ARG A 22 9.37 7.54 -0.04
N HIS A 23 8.08 7.74 0.23
CA HIS A 23 7.64 8.81 1.12
C HIS A 23 8.17 8.63 2.55
N LEU A 24 8.16 7.39 3.06
CA LEU A 24 8.72 7.06 4.36
C LEU A 24 10.24 7.21 4.39
N ASP A 25 10.94 6.80 3.33
CA ASP A 25 12.40 6.91 3.20
C ASP A 25 12.89 8.37 3.10
N ASP A 26 12.08 9.24 2.49
CA ASP A 26 12.40 10.67 2.30
C ASP A 26 12.21 11.51 3.58
N VAL A 27 11.69 10.92 4.68
CA VAL A 27 11.48 11.65 5.93
C VAL A 27 12.80 11.88 6.66
N PRO A 28 13.18 13.15 6.95
CA PRO A 28 14.41 13.45 7.67
C PRO A 28 14.38 12.93 9.12
N TRP A 29 15.51 12.43 9.61
CA TRP A 29 15.71 11.92 10.97
C TRP A 29 15.07 12.74 12.11
N PRO A 30 15.15 14.08 12.13
CA PRO A 30 14.52 14.89 13.19
C PRO A 30 12.98 14.80 13.23
N GLN A 31 12.35 14.35 12.14
CA GLN A 31 10.90 14.23 11.99
C GLN A 31 10.39 12.80 12.22
N MET A 32 11.30 11.81 12.35
CA MET A 32 10.96 10.41 12.63
C MET A 32 10.67 10.21 14.12
N ASP A 33 9.61 10.85 14.61
CA ASP A 33 9.15 10.73 15.99
C ASP A 33 8.25 9.49 16.20
N MET A 34 7.77 9.30 17.44
CA MET A 34 6.90 8.17 17.77
C MET A 34 5.62 8.12 16.89
N ARG A 35 5.06 9.27 16.52
CA ARG A 35 3.85 9.34 15.71
C ARG A 35 4.14 8.96 14.27
N PHE A 36 5.29 9.38 13.74
CA PHE A 36 5.76 8.92 12.43
C PHE A 36 5.85 7.40 12.38
N TYR A 37 6.44 6.75 13.38
CA TYR A 37 6.56 5.28 13.38
C TYR A 37 5.21 4.57 13.51
N MET A 38 4.31 5.06 14.37
CA MET A 38 2.96 4.50 14.48
C MET A 38 2.20 4.59 13.15
N HIS A 39 2.17 5.80 12.56
CA HIS A 39 1.48 6.02 11.30
C HIS A 39 2.12 5.24 10.15
N GLY A 40 3.45 5.25 10.05
CA GLY A 40 4.18 4.49 9.04
C GLY A 40 3.91 2.99 9.14
N TYR A 41 3.82 2.44 10.36
CA TYR A 41 3.45 1.05 10.56
C TYR A 41 2.01 0.76 10.08
N ASP A 42 1.04 1.59 10.44
CA ASP A 42 -0.35 1.43 10.03
C ASP A 42 -0.51 1.49 8.50
N GLU A 43 0.15 2.45 7.85
CA GLU A 43 0.14 2.60 6.39
C GLU A 43 0.81 1.42 5.68
N LEU A 44 1.95 0.94 6.20
CA LEU A 44 2.63 -0.24 5.66
C LEU A 44 1.78 -1.49 5.81
N HIS A 45 1.09 -1.64 6.93
CA HIS A 45 0.20 -2.77 7.16
C HIS A 45 -0.94 -2.80 6.14
N LEU A 46 -1.63 -1.68 5.95
CA LEU A 46 -2.72 -1.55 4.96
C LEU A 46 -2.22 -1.79 3.53
N ALA A 47 -1.06 -1.22 3.17
CA ALA A 47 -0.48 -1.41 1.84
C ALA A 47 -0.13 -2.90 1.59
N LEU A 48 0.36 -3.60 2.61
CA LEU A 48 0.68 -5.02 2.52
C LEU A 48 -0.58 -5.88 2.36
N GLU A 49 -1.63 -5.61 3.14
CA GLU A 49 -2.91 -6.33 3.02
C GLU A 49 -3.49 -6.20 1.61
N ARG A 50 -3.50 -4.98 1.06
CA ARG A 50 -3.95 -4.73 -0.33
C ARG A 50 -3.11 -5.47 -1.35
N LEU A 51 -1.79 -5.50 -1.16
CA LEU A 51 -0.89 -6.19 -2.08
C LEU A 51 -1.10 -7.71 -2.04
N LEU A 52 -1.31 -8.29 -0.86
CA LEU A 52 -1.63 -9.70 -0.70
C LEU A 52 -2.98 -10.06 -1.34
N GLU A 53 -4.00 -9.23 -1.15
CA GLU A 53 -5.32 -9.41 -1.76
C GLU A 53 -5.23 -9.37 -3.29
N ALA A 54 -4.52 -8.39 -3.85
CA ALA A 54 -4.35 -8.27 -5.29
C ALA A 54 -3.57 -9.43 -5.90
N VAL A 55 -2.54 -9.92 -5.21
CA VAL A 55 -1.80 -11.11 -5.64
C VAL A 55 -2.70 -12.35 -5.61
N ALA A 56 -3.52 -12.51 -4.57
CA ALA A 56 -4.47 -13.63 -4.49
C ALA A 56 -5.47 -13.58 -5.66
N GLN A 57 -6.03 -12.41 -5.96
CA GLN A 57 -6.96 -12.22 -7.08
C GLN A 57 -6.32 -12.52 -8.45
N GLU A 58 -5.09 -12.09 -8.70
CA GLU A 58 -4.35 -12.40 -9.93
C GLU A 58 -4.05 -13.90 -10.07
N LEU A 59 -3.71 -14.56 -8.96
CA LEU A 59 -3.51 -16.02 -8.96
C LEU A 59 -4.81 -16.75 -9.27
N ASP A 60 -5.92 -16.36 -8.65
CA ASP A 60 -7.24 -16.97 -8.91
C ASP A 60 -7.73 -16.72 -10.34
N ALA A 61 -7.47 -15.54 -10.91
CA ALA A 61 -7.83 -15.21 -12.29
C ALA A 61 -6.99 -15.96 -13.35
N SER A 62 -5.86 -16.54 -12.95
CA SER A 62 -4.96 -17.30 -13.81
C SER A 62 -5.31 -18.79 -13.97
N TYR A 63 -6.34 -19.28 -13.26
CA TYR A 63 -6.87 -20.65 -13.32
C TYR A 63 -8.24 -20.73 -14.00
#